data_AF-A0A537KTX5-F1
#
_entry.id   AF-A0A537KTX5-F1
#
_cell.length_a   1.000
_cell.length_b   1.000
_cell.length_c   1.000
_cell.angle_alpha   90.00
_cell.angle_beta   90.00
_cell.angle_gamma   90.00
#
_symmetry.space_group_name_H-M   'P 1'
#
loop_
_entity.id
_entity.type
_entity.pdbx_description
1 polymer ?
#
loop_
_entity_poly.entity_id
_entity_poly.type
_entity_poly.pdbx_seq_one_letter_code
_entity_poly.pdbx_strand_id
1 'polypeptide(L)' 'MTQPHSYLEQYLEQVKAQIAQIQEMLDPLLSGRMWLRSRREGDSDWKDDTEATIEWHKRNIALYERIADAIKKQLGH' A
#
# COMPACT_ATOMS: atom_id res chain seq x y z
N MET A 1 -31.69 14.88 -0.05
CA MET A 1 -30.75 14.56 1.04
C MET A 1 -29.96 13.34 0.61
N THR A 2 -28.75 13.54 0.07
CA THR A 2 -27.87 12.45 -0.36
C THR A 2 -27.23 11.83 0.88
N GLN A 3 -27.43 10.52 1.05
CA GLN A 3 -27.00 9.75 2.22
C GLN A 3 -25.46 9.74 2.35
N PRO A 4 -24.87 10.20 3.48
CA PRO A 4 -23.42 10.26 3.67
C PRO A 4 -22.72 8.89 3.73
N HIS A 5 -23.48 7.79 3.88
CA HIS A 5 -22.95 6.44 3.98
C HIS A 5 -22.29 5.96 2.67
N SER A 6 -22.86 6.34 1.52
CA SER A 6 -22.35 5.92 0.21
C SER A 6 -20.91 6.36 -0.09
N TYR A 7 -20.49 7.52 0.43
CA TYR A 7 -19.13 8.03 0.21
C TYR A 7 -18.10 7.27 1.05
N LEU A 8 -18.40 7.04 2.34
CA LEU A 8 -17.49 6.32 3.24
C LEU A 8 -17.36 4.85 2.84
N GLU A 9 -18.43 4.22 2.38
CA GLU A 9 -18.39 2.87 1.82
C GLU A 9 -17.53 2.81 0.55
N GLN A 10 -17.74 3.74 -0.39
CA GLN A 10 -16.89 3.84 -1.59
C GLN A 10 -15.43 4.09 -1.25
N TYR A 11 -15.16 4.95 -0.27
CA TYR A 11 -13.80 5.24 0.17
C TYR A 11 -13.16 4.02 0.85
N LEU A 12 -13.91 3.27 1.65
CA LEU A 12 -13.44 2.01 2.23
C LEU A 12 -13.04 1.00 1.15
N GLU A 13 -13.84 0.86 0.09
CA GLU A 13 -13.51 -0.01 -1.04
C GLU A 13 -12.27 0.47 -1.81
N GLN A 14 -12.09 1.78 -1.97
CA GLN A 14 -10.87 2.33 -2.56
C GLN A 14 -9.62 2.03 -1.71
N VAL A 15 -9.72 2.16 -0.39
CA VAL A 15 -8.61 1.82 0.53
C VAL A 15 -8.27 0.33 0.46
N LYS A 16 -9.27 -0.56 0.43
CA LYS A 16 -9.06 -2.00 0.23
C LYS A 16 -8.38 -2.30 -1.11
N ALA A 17 -8.81 -1.64 -2.18
CA ALA A 17 -8.19 -1.79 -3.50
C ALA A 17 -6.72 -1.33 -3.50
N GLN A 18 -6.38 -0.24 -2.81
CA GLN A 18 -4.99 0.20 -2.66
C GLN A 18 -4.14 -0.81 -1.89
N ILE A 19 -4.67 -1.42 -0.82
CA ILE A 19 -3.98 -2.49 -0.10
C ILE A 19 -3.72 -3.69 -1.02
N ALA A 20 -4.73 -4.13 -1.77
CA ALA A 20 -4.60 -5.26 -2.70
C ALA A 20 -3.55 -4.99 -3.78
N GLN A 21 -3.54 -3.78 -4.37
CA GLN A 21 -2.51 -3.38 -5.34
C GLN A 21 -1.11 -3.41 -4.74
N ILE A 22 -0.93 -2.95 -3.50
CA ILE A 22 0.37 -3.00 -2.84
C ILE A 22 0.80 -4.45 -2.55
N GLN A 23 -0.14 -5.31 -2.18
CA GLN A 23 0.14 -6.75 -1.98
C GLN A 23 0.57 -7.43 -3.29
N GLU A 24 -0.09 -7.13 -4.41
CA GLU A 24 0.29 -7.64 -5.73
C GLU A 24 1.71 -7.20 -6.14
N MET A 25 2.09 -5.96 -5.82
CA MET A 25 3.47 -5.48 -6.06
C MET A 25 4.50 -6.12 -5.12
N LEU A 26 4.11 -6.41 -3.88
CA LEU A 26 4.99 -7.01 -2.88
C LEU A 26 5.27 -8.48 -3.14
N ASP A 27 4.29 -9.24 -3.64
CA ASP A 27 4.41 -10.69 -3.83
C ASP A 27 5.65 -11.11 -4.66
N PRO A 28 5.94 -10.54 -5.84
CA PRO A 28 7.15 -10.89 -6.58
C PRO A 28 8.44 -10.50 -5.85
N LEU A 29 8.44 -9.42 -5.04
CA LEU A 29 9.60 -9.02 -4.24
C LEU A 29 9.84 -9.99 -3.08
N LEU A 30 8.78 -10.34 -2.34
CA LEU A 30 8.84 -11.25 -1.19
C LEU A 30 9.18 -12.69 -1.60
N SER A 31 8.73 -13.13 -2.77
CA SER A 31 9.05 -14.45 -3.33
C SER A 31 10.44 -14.54 -3.95
N GLY A 32 11.20 -13.43 -3.99
CA GLY A 32 12.49 -13.38 -4.68
C GLY A 32 12.38 -13.57 -6.18
N ARG A 33 11.18 -13.40 -6.77
CA ARG A 33 10.96 -13.43 -8.23
C ARG A 33 11.34 -12.11 -8.89
N MET A 34 11.47 -11.04 -8.10
CA MET A 34 11.86 -9.71 -8.54
C MET A 34 12.81 -9.07 -7.53
N TRP A 35 13.77 -8.31 -8.04
CA TRP A 35 14.65 -7.44 -7.26
C TRP A 35 14.59 -6.02 -7.82
N LEU A 36 14.70 -5.04 -6.93
CA LEU A 36 14.71 -3.63 -7.30
C LEU A 36 16.10 -3.05 -7.07
N ARG A 37 16.55 -2.29 -8.06
CA ARG A 37 17.78 -1.52 -7.95
C ARG A 37 17.54 -0.11 -8.40
N SER A 38 18.00 0.85 -7.62
CA SER A 38 18.07 2.24 -8.05
C SER A 38 19.52 2.68 -8.21
N ARG A 39 19.69 3.72 -9.01
CA ARG A 39 20.93 4.47 -9.12
C ARG A 39 20.56 5.93 -9.16
N ARG A 40 21.13 6.72 -8.24
CA ARG A 40 20.93 8.16 -8.24
C ARG A 40 21.79 8.79 -9.33
N GLU A 41 21.35 9.90 -9.88
CA GLU A 41 22.15 10.66 -10.83
C GLU A 41 23.48 11.05 -10.16
N GLY A 42 24.60 10.69 -10.79
CA GLY A 42 25.95 10.88 -10.25
C GLY A 42 26.53 9.69 -9.47
N ASP A 43 25.74 8.68 -9.10
CA ASP A 43 26.28 7.45 -8.48
C ASP A 43 26.89 6.54 -9.57
N SER A 44 28.06 5.95 -9.30
CA SER A 44 28.68 4.95 -10.18
C SER A 44 27.99 3.60 -10.08
N ASP A 45 27.42 3.28 -8.91
CA ASP A 45 27.00 1.94 -8.55
C ASP A 45 25.48 1.83 -8.40
N TRP A 46 24.93 0.69 -8.83
CA TRP A 46 23.54 0.32 -8.57
C TRP A 46 23.40 -0.17 -7.13
N LYS A 47 22.39 0.31 -6.42
CA LYS A 47 22.06 -0.12 -5.05
C LYS A 47 20.87 -1.06 -5.08
N ASP A 48 20.93 -2.13 -4.29
CA ASP A 48 19.78 -3.00 -4.07
C ASP A 48 18.84 -2.33 -3.07
N ASP A 49 17.64 -1.99 -3.52
CA ASP A 49 16.61 -1.35 -2.72
C ASP A 49 15.44 -2.29 -2.40
N THR A 50 15.56 -3.58 -2.77
CA THR A 50 14.48 -4.56 -2.64
C THR A 50 13.89 -4.59 -1.23
N GLU A 51 14.75 -4.73 -0.22
CA GLU A 51 14.32 -4.77 1.19
C GLU A 51 13.74 -3.43 1.65
N ALA A 52 14.36 -2.32 1.25
CA ALA A 52 13.88 -0.99 1.60
C ALA A 52 12.48 -0.72 1.02
N THR A 53 12.23 -1.15 -0.22
CA THR A 53 10.93 -1.06 -0.88
C THR A 53 9.91 -2.00 -0.23
N ILE A 54 10.28 -3.22 0.14
CA ILE A 54 9.42 -4.15 0.88
C ILE A 54 8.96 -3.50 2.19
N GLU A 55 9.90 -2.98 2.99
CA GLU A 55 9.60 -2.35 4.27
C GLU A 55 8.81 -1.06 4.14
N TRP A 56 9.00 -0.31 3.05
CA TRP A 56 8.17 0.85 2.74
C TRP A 56 6.72 0.44 2.43
N HIS A 57 6.51 -0.57 1.59
CA HIS A 57 5.17 -1.06 1.24
C HIS A 57 4.44 -1.68 2.43
N LYS A 58 5.12 -2.46 3.28
CA LYS A 58 4.54 -2.99 4.53
C LYS A 58 4.01 -1.86 5.43
N ARG A 59 4.78 -0.78 5.58
CA ARG A 59 4.36 0.41 6.35
C ARG A 59 3.14 1.09 5.74
N ASN A 60 3.07 1.19 4.41
CA ASN A 60 1.90 1.75 3.73
C ASN A 60 0.65 0.88 3.91
N ILE A 61 0.76 -0.45 3.80
CA ILE A 61 -0.36 -1.36 4.08
C ILE A 61 -0.88 -1.13 5.50
N ALA A 62 0.00 -1.11 6.50
CA ALA A 62 -0.40 -0.88 7.89
C ALA A 62 -1.08 0.49 8.11
N LEU A 63 -0.68 1.51 7.34
CA LEU A 63 -1.36 2.81 7.36
C LEU A 63 -2.77 2.72 6.76
N TYR A 64 -2.91 2.09 5.59
CA TYR A 64 -4.21 1.92 4.94
C TYR A 64 -5.17 1.06 5.75
N GLU A 65 -4.67 0.01 6.41
CA GLU A 65 -5.48 -0.81 7.34
C GLU A 65 -6.04 0.06 8.48
N ARG A 66 -5.23 0.95 9.07
CA ARG A 66 -5.70 1.89 10.11
C ARG A 66 -6.75 2.86 9.57
N ILE A 67 -6.60 3.33 8.34
CA ILE A 67 -7.59 4.19 7.67
C ILE A 67 -8.89 3.42 7.47
N ALA A 68 -8.82 2.19 6.94
CA ALA A 68 -9.98 1.33 6.73
C ALA A 68 -10.72 1.07 8.06
N ASP A 69 -10.00 0.79 9.14
CA ASP A 69 -10.60 0.57 10.45
C ASP A 69 -11.24 1.83 11.04
N ALA A 70 -10.66 3.01 10.80
CA ALA A 70 -11.28 4.27 11.17
C ALA A 70 -12.60 4.51 10.42
N ILE A 71 -12.64 4.19 9.12
CA ILE A 71 -13.86 4.30 8.30
C ILE A 71 -14.93 3.31 8.77
N LYS A 72 -14.57 2.05 9.02
CA LYS A 72 -15.50 1.03 9.55
C LYS A 72 -16.16 1.47 10.85
N LYS A 73 -15.37 2.01 11.79
CA LYS A 73 -15.88 2.55 13.06
C LYS A 73 -16.88 3.69 12.83
N GLN A 74 -16.66 4.55 11.84
CA GLN A 74 -17.59 5.62 11.49
C GLN A 74 -18.88 5.10 10.85
N LEU A 75 -18.80 4.01 10.08
CA LEU A 75 -19.96 3.34 9.48
C LEU A 75 -20.75 2.49 10.50
N GLY A 76 -20.25 2.31 11.73
CA GLY A 76 -20.88 1.45 12.75
C GLY A 76 -20.63 -0.04 12.57
N HIS A 77 -19.58 -0.40 11.81
CA HIS A 77 -19.09 -1.76 11.62
C HIS A 77 -17.99 -2.13 12.63
#